data_AF-A0A7S0CTJ0-F1
#
_entry.id   AF-A0A7S0CTJ0-F1
#
_cell.length_a   1.000
_cell.length_b   1.000
_cell.length_c   1.000
_cell.angle_alpha   90.00
_cell.angle_beta   90.00
_cell.angle_gamma   90.00
#
_symmetry.space_group_name_H-M   'P 1'
#
loop_
_entity.id
_entity.type
_entity.pdbx_description
1 polymer ?
#
loop_
_entity_poly.entity_id
_entity_poly.type
_entity_poly.pdbx_seq_one_letter_code
_entity_poly.pdbx_strand_id
1 'polypeptide(L)'
;MANNKADLTKLGDMDAVYGVVFNLGSLLGRILFEPIETQSRVQFSKIASHKLTYDSNPSPQRLHEFKSKWSEAASSLSFRLRALLQISGIIVSLGPAYSWLLIHILYQSKYSSTDAPYVLQWYCVYVLLMACNGMLEAFRDAVASPHDLATWLTGLMVGTCVMSSVVAYYIVPEYGSVGIVWANSINLLLRIIFSAYFIVYRGVQPRGVRRGALETLRDSLPHVNVVFCLVVAGITATLASPGNLEGAGLWEHGTHVGIGVVCGVAILATIWFHDITLREEILSVLKTILPSRLTRLWGSRKSS
;
A
#
# COMPACT_ATOMS: atom_id res chain seq x y z
N MET A 1 -30.20 -22.27 24.71
CA MET A 1 -29.22 -21.57 25.58
C MET A 1 -27.79 -22.07 25.39
N ALA A 2 -27.52 -23.37 25.28
CA ALA A 2 -26.16 -23.89 25.00
C ALA A 2 -25.61 -23.46 23.62
N ASN A 3 -26.43 -23.48 22.56
CA ASN A 3 -26.03 -23.02 21.22
C ASN A 3 -25.63 -21.54 21.21
N ASN A 4 -26.43 -20.66 21.82
CA ASN A 4 -26.08 -19.23 21.91
C ASN A 4 -24.77 -18.98 22.67
N LYS A 5 -24.44 -19.77 23.71
CA LYS A 5 -23.19 -19.59 24.45
C LYS A 5 -21.97 -20.08 23.65
N ALA A 6 -22.13 -21.16 22.87
CA ALA A 6 -21.10 -21.64 21.96
C ALA A 6 -20.88 -20.67 20.80
N ASP A 7 -21.94 -20.11 20.22
CA ASP A 7 -21.85 -19.10 19.16
C ASP A 7 -21.22 -17.80 19.65
N LEU A 8 -21.57 -17.32 20.86
CA LEU A 8 -20.94 -16.15 21.47
C LEU A 8 -19.46 -16.35 21.78
N THR A 9 -19.06 -17.57 22.17
CA THR A 9 -17.65 -17.89 22.45
C THR A 9 -16.84 -17.94 21.15
N LYS A 10 -17.39 -18.59 20.11
CA LYS A 10 -16.79 -18.59 18.76
C LYS A 10 -16.63 -17.17 18.20
N LEU A 11 -17.64 -16.31 18.39
CA LEU A 11 -17.57 -14.92 17.97
C LEU A 11 -16.45 -14.16 18.70
N GLY A 12 -16.32 -14.37 20.01
CA GLY A 12 -15.26 -13.76 20.82
C GLY A 12 -13.85 -14.20 20.43
N ASP A 13 -13.66 -15.48 20.08
CA ASP A 13 -12.36 -15.99 19.62
C ASP A 13 -11.99 -15.43 18.24
N MET A 14 -12.97 -15.32 17.33
CA MET A 14 -12.79 -14.69 16.01
C MET A 14 -12.38 -13.22 16.13
N ASP A 15 -13.04 -12.47 17.01
CA ASP A 15 -12.75 -11.06 17.28
C ASP A 15 -11.36 -10.88 17.91
N ALA A 16 -10.94 -11.79 18.79
CA ALA A 16 -9.62 -11.76 19.39
C ALA A 16 -8.51 -12.00 18.35
N VAL A 17 -8.67 -13.01 17.49
CA VAL A 17 -7.73 -13.33 16.41
C VAL A 17 -7.65 -12.18 15.41
N TYR A 18 -8.80 -11.70 14.94
CA TYR A 18 -8.87 -10.58 14.01
C TYR A 18 -8.26 -9.31 14.63
N GLY A 19 -8.57 -9.02 15.89
CA GLY A 19 -8.06 -7.85 16.60
C GLY A 19 -6.53 -7.80 16.70
N VAL A 20 -5.88 -8.93 16.98
CA VAL A 20 -4.42 -9.02 17.01
C VAL A 20 -3.82 -8.71 15.64
N VAL A 21 -4.31 -9.36 14.58
CA VAL A 21 -3.82 -9.15 13.21
C VAL A 21 -4.09 -7.72 12.74
N PHE A 22 -5.29 -7.21 13.01
CA PHE A 22 -5.68 -5.85 12.65
C PHE A 22 -4.84 -4.79 13.36
N ASN A 23 -4.50 -4.98 14.63
CA ASN A 23 -3.62 -4.07 15.35
C ASN A 23 -2.20 -4.06 14.77
N LEU A 24 -1.65 -5.23 14.45
CA LEU A 24 -0.34 -5.35 13.80
C LEU A 24 -0.34 -4.68 12.42
N GLY A 25 -1.36 -4.95 11.63
CA GLY A 25 -1.50 -4.41 10.28
C GLY A 25 -1.81 -2.91 10.22
N SER A 26 -2.67 -2.42 11.10
CA SER A 26 -2.98 -0.99 11.20
C SER A 26 -1.80 -0.18 11.71
N LEU A 27 -0.91 -0.76 12.54
CA LEU A 27 0.35 -0.13 12.95
C LEU A 27 1.23 0.18 11.74
N LEU A 28 1.34 -0.76 10.80
CA LEU A 28 2.06 -0.55 9.55
C LEU A 28 1.46 0.62 8.75
N GLY A 29 0.14 0.66 8.64
CA GLY A 29 -0.58 1.77 7.99
C GLY A 29 -0.27 3.13 8.64
N ARG A 30 -0.31 3.21 9.97
CA ARG A 30 -0.06 4.44 10.74
C ARG A 30 1.40 4.91 10.67
N ILE A 31 2.35 3.98 10.68
CA ILE A 31 3.78 4.33 10.72
C ILE A 31 4.30 4.66 9.32
N LEU A 32 3.90 3.89 8.30
CA LEU A 32 4.44 4.05 6.95
C LEU A 32 3.53 4.86 6.03
N PHE A 33 2.24 4.53 5.95
CA PHE A 33 1.37 5.06 4.91
C PHE A 33 0.77 6.41 5.29
N GLU A 34 0.26 6.55 6.51
CA GLU A 34 -0.42 7.75 6.99
C GLU A 34 0.42 9.04 6.91
N PRO A 35 1.74 9.04 7.25
CA PRO A 35 2.56 10.24 7.12
C PRO A 35 2.75 10.64 5.65
N ILE A 36 2.97 9.66 4.77
CA ILE A 36 3.14 9.88 3.34
C ILE A 36 1.84 10.41 2.73
N GLU A 37 0.71 9.83 3.12
CA GLU A 37 -0.63 10.22 2.67
C GLU A 37 -0.95 11.67 3.08
N THR A 38 -0.68 12.02 4.34
CA THR A 38 -0.96 13.36 4.88
C THR A 38 -0.07 14.42 4.23
N GLN A 39 1.23 14.13 4.04
CA GLN A 39 2.13 15.02 3.31
C GLN A 39 1.69 15.20 1.85
N SER A 40 1.23 14.11 1.21
CA SER A 40 0.76 14.14 -0.16
C SER A 40 -0.50 14.98 -0.31
N ARG A 41 -1.47 14.87 0.62
CA ARG A 41 -2.66 15.74 0.66
C ARG A 41 -2.30 17.22 0.68
N VAL A 42 -1.33 17.61 1.51
CA VAL A 42 -0.88 19.01 1.60
C VAL A 42 -0.20 19.48 0.31
N GLN A 43 0.58 18.61 -0.35
CA GLN A 43 1.18 18.94 -1.63
C GLN A 43 0.12 19.09 -2.73
N PHE A 44 -0.83 18.16 -2.79
CA PHE A 44 -1.85 18.10 -3.84
C PHE A 44 -2.90 19.21 -3.69
N SER A 45 -3.22 19.66 -2.47
CA SER A 45 -4.23 20.71 -2.26
C SER A 45 -3.90 22.03 -2.96
N LYS A 46 -2.61 22.28 -3.25
CA LYS A 46 -2.16 23.43 -4.05
C LYS A 46 -2.73 23.43 -5.48
N ILE A 47 -3.08 22.27 -6.02
CA ILE A 47 -3.72 22.16 -7.34
C ILE A 47 -5.06 22.90 -7.33
N ALA A 48 -5.86 22.70 -6.27
CA ALA A 48 -7.17 23.34 -6.13
C ALA A 48 -7.07 24.86 -6.08
N SER A 49 -6.07 25.42 -5.38
CA SER A 49 -5.89 26.88 -5.31
C SER A 49 -5.53 27.50 -6.68
N HIS A 50 -4.67 26.84 -7.45
CA HIS A 50 -4.33 27.30 -8.81
C HIS A 50 -5.50 27.16 -9.78
N LYS A 51 -6.29 26.09 -9.64
CA LYS A 51 -7.53 25.92 -10.40
C LYS A 51 -8.53 27.04 -10.11
N LEU A 52 -8.82 27.32 -8.84
CA LEU A 52 -9.74 28.39 -8.44
C LEU A 52 -9.29 29.76 -8.98
N THR A 53 -7.98 30.02 -8.96
CA THR A 53 -7.39 31.25 -9.49
C THR A 53 -7.58 31.37 -11.01
N TYR A 54 -7.47 30.26 -11.74
CA TYR A 54 -7.74 30.20 -13.17
C TYR A 54 -9.24 30.37 -13.48
N ASP A 55 -10.11 29.65 -12.76
CA ASP A 55 -11.57 29.69 -12.97
C ASP A 55 -12.14 31.09 -12.71
N SER A 56 -11.57 31.84 -11.76
CA SER A 56 -12.02 33.20 -11.40
C SER A 56 -11.61 34.29 -12.41
N ASN A 57 -10.45 34.13 -13.07
CA ASN A 57 -10.02 35.05 -14.13
C ASN A 57 -9.08 34.28 -15.09
N PRO A 58 -9.65 33.69 -16.16
CA PRO A 58 -8.90 32.88 -17.10
C PRO A 58 -7.86 33.70 -17.87
N SER A 59 -6.58 33.35 -17.73
CA SER A 59 -5.49 33.88 -18.53
C SER A 59 -4.54 32.77 -19.00
N PRO A 60 -3.83 32.95 -20.13
CA PRO A 60 -2.86 31.96 -20.60
C PRO A 60 -1.77 31.64 -19.57
N GLN A 61 -1.34 32.64 -18.80
CA GLN A 61 -0.34 32.50 -17.73
C GLN A 61 -0.86 31.62 -16.59
N ARG A 62 -2.09 31.86 -16.12
CA ARG A 62 -2.71 31.05 -15.04
C ARG A 62 -3.01 29.63 -15.48
N LEU A 63 -3.41 29.44 -16.74
CA LEU A 63 -3.57 28.11 -17.32
C LEU A 63 -2.25 27.34 -17.33
N HIS A 64 -1.15 28.00 -17.69
CA HIS A 64 0.18 27.41 -17.67
C HIS A 64 0.61 27.02 -16.23
N GLU A 65 0.40 27.89 -15.25
CA GLU A 65 0.67 27.60 -13.84
C GLU A 65 -0.15 26.40 -13.33
N PHE A 66 -1.45 26.38 -13.62
CA PHE A 66 -2.33 25.27 -13.24
C PHE A 66 -1.88 23.95 -13.88
N LYS A 67 -1.55 23.95 -15.18
CA LYS A 67 -1.01 22.78 -15.89
C LYS A 67 0.31 22.29 -15.27
N SER A 68 1.22 23.21 -14.97
CA SER A 68 2.50 22.90 -14.34
C SER A 68 2.30 22.23 -12.98
N LYS A 69 1.42 22.79 -12.14
CA LYS A 69 1.14 22.27 -10.80
C LYS A 69 0.41 20.93 -10.82
N TRP A 70 -0.50 20.75 -11.76
CA TRP A 70 -1.11 19.45 -12.02
C TRP A 70 -0.07 18.39 -12.39
N SER A 71 0.81 18.69 -13.35
CA SER A 71 1.84 17.76 -13.81
C SER A 71 2.85 17.41 -12.70
N GLU A 72 3.22 18.38 -11.88
CA GLU A 72 4.09 18.18 -10.70
C GLU A 72 3.44 17.20 -9.71
N ALA A 73 2.17 17.42 -9.38
CA ALA A 73 1.43 16.58 -8.47
C ALA A 73 1.18 15.17 -9.02
N ALA A 74 0.83 15.05 -10.30
CA ALA A 74 0.68 13.76 -10.98
C ALA A 74 1.99 12.96 -10.94
N SER A 75 3.13 13.60 -11.23
CA SER A 75 4.44 12.93 -11.14
C SER A 75 4.78 12.52 -9.70
N SER A 76 4.46 13.36 -8.72
CA SER A 76 4.63 13.04 -7.29
C SER A 76 3.74 11.86 -6.86
N LEU A 77 2.48 11.81 -7.32
CA LEU A 77 1.59 10.67 -7.11
C LEU A 77 2.19 9.40 -7.69
N SER A 78 2.60 9.40 -8.97
CA SER A 78 3.16 8.21 -9.62
C SER A 78 4.40 7.69 -8.89
N PHE A 79 5.27 8.60 -8.45
CA PHE A 79 6.47 8.25 -7.71
C PHE A 79 6.14 7.60 -6.36
N ARG A 80 5.31 8.27 -5.54
CA ARG A 80 4.98 7.81 -4.17
C ARG A 80 4.16 6.53 -4.21
N LEU A 81 3.17 6.43 -5.10
CA LEU A 81 2.36 5.23 -5.24
C LEU A 81 3.20 4.04 -5.69
N ARG A 82 4.14 4.24 -6.64
CA ARG A 82 5.08 3.19 -7.05
C ARG A 82 5.97 2.70 -5.91
N ALA A 83 6.55 3.62 -5.15
CA ALA A 83 7.38 3.28 -4.00
C ALA A 83 6.58 2.48 -2.94
N LEU A 84 5.36 2.93 -2.63
CA LEU A 84 4.46 2.24 -1.70
C LEU A 84 4.03 0.86 -2.22
N LEU A 85 3.74 0.72 -3.52
CA LEU A 85 3.45 -0.56 -4.16
C LEU A 85 4.62 -1.53 -4.08
N GLN A 86 5.85 -1.05 -4.22
CA GLN A 86 7.05 -1.88 -4.05
C GLN A 86 7.23 -2.34 -2.59
N ILE A 87 7.05 -1.45 -1.63
CA ILE A 87 7.13 -1.77 -0.19
C ILE A 87 6.05 -2.79 0.20
N SER A 88 4.79 -2.50 -0.14
CA SER A 88 3.68 -3.43 0.11
C SER A 88 3.83 -4.73 -0.68
N GLY A 89 4.42 -4.68 -1.88
CA GLY A 89 4.74 -5.85 -2.67
C GLY A 89 5.68 -6.81 -1.94
N ILE A 90 6.73 -6.30 -1.28
CA ILE A 90 7.63 -7.12 -0.45
C ILE A 90 6.84 -7.83 0.66
N ILE A 91 5.90 -7.12 1.29
CA ILE A 91 5.05 -7.66 2.36
C ILE A 91 4.10 -8.73 1.82
N VAL A 92 3.51 -8.53 0.64
CA VAL A 92 2.65 -9.53 -0.01
C VAL A 92 3.45 -10.77 -0.41
N SER A 93 4.67 -10.59 -0.90
CA SER A 93 5.51 -11.68 -1.37
C SER A 93 6.04 -12.53 -0.22
N LEU A 94 6.65 -11.89 0.78
CA LEU A 94 7.32 -12.61 1.86
C LEU A 94 6.40 -12.84 3.06
N GLY A 95 5.57 -11.86 3.39
CA GLY A 95 4.73 -11.86 4.60
C GLY A 95 3.99 -13.17 4.83
N PRO A 96 3.25 -13.72 3.85
CA PRO A 96 2.50 -14.96 4.05
C PRO A 96 3.34 -16.14 4.52
N ALA A 97 4.54 -16.33 3.94
CA ALA A 97 5.45 -17.42 4.27
C ALA A 97 6.08 -17.27 5.67
N TYR A 98 6.08 -16.06 6.25
CA TYR A 98 6.63 -15.77 7.57
C TYR A 98 5.57 -15.38 8.61
N SER A 99 4.28 -15.39 8.26
CA SER A 99 3.18 -14.98 9.16
C SER A 99 3.17 -15.78 10.47
N TRP A 100 3.36 -17.09 10.41
CA TRP A 100 3.42 -17.93 11.62
C TRP A 100 4.59 -17.55 12.51
N LEU A 101 5.78 -17.42 11.94
CA LEU A 101 7.00 -17.06 12.67
C LEU A 101 6.85 -15.69 13.34
N LEU A 102 6.29 -14.70 12.63
CA LEU A 102 6.04 -13.37 13.17
C LEU A 102 5.07 -13.41 14.35
N ILE A 103 3.95 -14.12 14.22
CA ILE A 103 2.99 -14.26 15.33
C ILE A 103 3.61 -15.03 16.49
N HIS A 104 4.39 -16.08 16.23
CA HIS A 104 5.06 -16.85 17.28
C HIS A 104 6.10 -16.02 18.05
N ILE A 105 6.86 -15.16 17.36
CA ILE A 105 7.83 -14.27 18.02
C ILE A 105 7.13 -13.20 18.87
N LEU A 106 6.05 -12.59 18.35
CA LEU A 106 5.39 -11.46 19.01
C LEU A 106 4.42 -11.88 20.12
N TYR A 107 3.71 -13.00 19.91
CA TYR A 107 2.56 -13.41 20.71
C TYR A 107 2.66 -14.86 21.22
N GLN A 108 3.76 -15.56 20.90
CA GLN A 108 4.03 -16.94 21.32
C GLN A 108 2.95 -17.94 20.84
N SER A 109 2.96 -19.14 21.41
CA SER A 109 2.02 -20.23 21.08
C SER A 109 0.55 -19.87 21.29
N LYS A 110 0.25 -18.87 22.12
CA LYS A 110 -1.12 -18.41 22.38
C LYS A 110 -1.89 -18.04 21.12
N TYR A 111 -1.21 -17.43 20.14
CA TYR A 111 -1.82 -17.03 18.87
C TYR A 111 -1.20 -17.70 17.65
N SER A 112 0.02 -18.25 17.73
CA SER A 112 0.61 -18.93 16.57
C SER A 112 -0.06 -20.28 16.27
N SER A 113 -0.69 -20.90 17.27
CA SER A 113 -1.42 -22.17 17.14
C SER A 113 -2.92 -21.99 16.83
N THR A 114 -3.35 -20.76 16.52
CA THR A 114 -4.73 -20.43 16.12
C THR A 114 -4.77 -20.03 14.64
N ASP A 115 -5.91 -19.52 14.17
CA ASP A 115 -6.05 -19.00 12.80
C ASP A 115 -5.32 -17.67 12.56
N ALA A 116 -4.69 -17.06 13.57
CA ALA A 116 -4.05 -15.75 13.44
C ALA A 116 -2.96 -15.66 12.36
N PRO A 117 -2.05 -16.65 12.20
CA PRO A 117 -1.10 -16.67 11.09
C PRO A 117 -1.80 -16.69 9.73
N TYR A 118 -2.88 -17.46 9.58
CA TYR A 118 -3.63 -17.57 8.33
C TYR A 118 -4.37 -16.27 8.01
N VAL A 119 -4.99 -15.62 9.01
CA VAL A 119 -5.60 -14.29 8.86
C VAL A 119 -4.54 -13.25 8.48
N LEU A 120 -3.34 -13.32 9.07
CA LEU A 120 -2.23 -12.42 8.74
C LEU A 120 -1.73 -12.60 7.30
N GLN A 121 -1.69 -13.82 6.76
CA GLN A 121 -1.36 -14.06 5.35
C GLN A 121 -2.28 -13.28 4.40
N TRP A 122 -3.59 -13.33 4.63
CA TRP A 122 -4.56 -12.56 3.87
C TRP A 122 -4.44 -11.05 4.13
N TYR A 123 -4.10 -10.67 5.35
CA TYR A 123 -3.86 -9.27 5.69
C TYR A 123 -2.65 -8.70 4.93
N CYS A 124 -1.62 -9.49 4.61
CA CYS A 124 -0.53 -9.03 3.76
C CYS A 124 -1.02 -8.53 2.39
N VAL A 125 -2.02 -9.19 1.79
CA VAL A 125 -2.68 -8.73 0.55
C VAL A 125 -3.45 -7.44 0.79
N TYR A 126 -4.15 -7.34 1.92
CA TYR A 126 -4.89 -6.14 2.31
C TYR A 126 -3.98 -4.90 2.44
N VAL A 127 -2.72 -5.06 2.88
CA VAL A 127 -1.72 -3.98 2.97
C VAL A 127 -1.45 -3.31 1.61
N LEU A 128 -1.43 -4.09 0.53
CA LEU A 128 -1.28 -3.54 -0.83
C LEU A 128 -2.46 -2.64 -1.21
N LEU A 129 -3.67 -3.07 -0.87
CA LEU A 129 -4.89 -2.29 -1.12
C LEU A 129 -4.91 -1.02 -0.26
N MET A 130 -4.47 -1.09 1.00
CA MET A 130 -4.37 0.09 1.85
C MET A 130 -3.44 1.17 1.24
N ALA A 131 -2.25 0.77 0.79
CA ALA A 131 -1.29 1.68 0.17
C ALA A 131 -1.85 2.37 -1.09
N CYS A 132 -2.51 1.60 -1.97
CA CYS A 132 -3.18 2.14 -3.15
C CYS A 132 -4.30 3.10 -2.79
N ASN A 133 -5.16 2.69 -1.85
CA ASN A 133 -6.33 3.47 -1.46
C ASN A 133 -5.91 4.83 -0.91
N GLY A 134 -5.02 4.87 0.09
CA GLY A 134 -4.61 6.11 0.74
C GLY A 134 -4.08 7.16 -0.24
N MET A 135 -3.19 6.76 -1.16
CA MET A 135 -2.61 7.68 -2.15
C MET A 135 -3.61 8.17 -3.20
N LEU A 136 -4.45 7.28 -3.72
CA LEU A 136 -5.43 7.66 -4.74
C LEU A 136 -6.52 8.56 -4.14
N GLU A 137 -6.94 8.31 -2.90
CA GLU A 137 -7.87 9.18 -2.21
C GLU A 137 -7.27 10.54 -1.88
N ALA A 138 -6.03 10.57 -1.37
CA ALA A 138 -5.31 11.82 -1.12
C ALA A 138 -5.22 12.70 -2.37
N PHE A 139 -4.97 12.10 -3.54
CA PHE A 139 -4.95 12.84 -4.80
C PHE A 139 -6.34 13.24 -5.25
N ARG A 140 -7.30 12.31 -5.29
CA ARG A 140 -8.71 12.56 -5.63
C ARG A 140 -9.27 13.74 -4.84
N ASP A 141 -9.13 13.72 -3.53
CA ASP A 141 -9.71 14.71 -2.62
C ASP A 141 -9.09 16.10 -2.84
N ALA A 142 -7.82 16.15 -3.22
CA ALA A 142 -7.15 17.40 -3.54
C ALA A 142 -7.53 17.99 -4.91
N VAL A 143 -7.98 17.15 -5.85
CA VAL A 143 -8.36 17.60 -7.21
C VAL A 143 -9.87 17.77 -7.40
N ALA A 144 -10.67 17.17 -6.51
CA ALA A 144 -12.12 17.25 -6.54
C ALA A 144 -12.61 18.67 -6.22
N SER A 145 -13.70 19.10 -6.85
CA SER A 145 -14.40 20.32 -6.43
C SER A 145 -15.18 20.04 -5.14
N PRO A 146 -15.44 21.05 -4.28
CA PRO A 146 -16.22 20.85 -3.06
C PRO A 146 -17.63 20.27 -3.32
N HIS A 147 -18.24 20.62 -4.45
CA HIS A 147 -19.54 20.09 -4.87
C HIS A 147 -19.44 18.61 -5.28
N ASP A 148 -18.43 18.26 -6.09
CA ASP A 148 -18.19 16.86 -6.48
C ASP A 148 -17.86 16.03 -5.24
N LEU A 149 -17.07 16.58 -4.32
CA LEU A 149 -16.72 15.93 -3.06
C LEU A 149 -17.99 15.62 -2.23
N ALA A 150 -18.89 16.59 -2.05
CA ALA A 150 -20.09 16.38 -1.24
C ALA A 150 -21.04 15.30 -1.79
N THR A 151 -21.28 15.29 -3.10
CA THR A 151 -22.19 14.33 -3.73
C THR A 151 -21.52 12.95 -3.92
N TRP A 152 -20.26 12.93 -4.36
CA TRP A 152 -19.56 11.68 -4.65
C TRP A 152 -18.98 11.01 -3.41
N LEU A 153 -18.33 11.71 -2.46
CA LEU A 153 -17.83 11.05 -1.24
C LEU A 153 -18.99 10.51 -0.42
N THR A 154 -20.04 11.29 -0.17
CA THR A 154 -21.12 10.83 0.71
C THR A 154 -21.86 9.64 0.10
N GLY A 155 -22.22 9.71 -1.19
CA GLY A 155 -22.91 8.63 -1.88
C GLY A 155 -22.05 7.37 -2.06
N LEU A 156 -20.79 7.52 -2.51
CA LEU A 156 -19.91 6.37 -2.70
C LEU A 156 -19.46 5.77 -1.38
N MET A 157 -19.07 6.56 -0.37
CA MET A 157 -18.61 6.01 0.91
C MET A 157 -19.74 5.23 1.58
N VAL A 158 -20.97 5.78 1.58
CA VAL A 158 -22.13 5.05 2.09
C VAL A 158 -22.37 3.79 1.26
N GLY A 159 -22.33 3.88 -0.07
CA GLY A 159 -22.50 2.73 -0.96
C GLY A 159 -21.47 1.62 -0.75
N THR A 160 -20.19 1.98 -0.60
CA THR A 160 -19.11 1.01 -0.34
C THR A 160 -19.25 0.40 1.05
N CYS A 161 -19.63 1.18 2.07
CA CYS A 161 -19.88 0.67 3.43
C CYS A 161 -21.09 -0.28 3.50
N VAL A 162 -22.18 0.04 2.79
CA VAL A 162 -23.36 -0.84 2.70
C VAL A 162 -22.97 -2.13 1.98
N MET A 163 -22.32 -2.03 0.82
CA MET A 163 -21.88 -3.19 0.06
C MET A 163 -20.90 -4.06 0.85
N SER A 164 -19.95 -3.47 1.57
CA SER A 164 -19.03 -4.23 2.42
C SER A 164 -19.76 -4.94 3.57
N SER A 165 -20.79 -4.32 4.14
CA SER A 165 -21.62 -4.94 5.18
C SER A 165 -22.40 -6.13 4.62
N VAL A 166 -22.96 -5.99 3.41
CA VAL A 166 -23.65 -7.08 2.71
C VAL A 166 -22.69 -8.23 2.40
N VAL A 167 -21.50 -7.93 1.87
CA VAL A 167 -20.46 -8.91 1.59
C VAL A 167 -20.03 -9.62 2.86
N ALA A 168 -19.81 -8.88 3.95
CA ALA A 168 -19.46 -9.46 5.25
C ALA A 168 -20.55 -10.41 5.77
N TYR A 169 -21.83 -10.04 5.63
CA TYR A 169 -22.96 -10.86 6.05
C TYR A 169 -22.95 -12.25 5.38
N TYR A 170 -22.56 -12.34 4.11
CA TYR A 170 -22.51 -13.61 3.38
C TYR A 170 -21.20 -14.39 3.59
N ILE A 171 -20.05 -13.70 3.66
CA ILE A 171 -18.72 -14.36 3.67
C ILE A 171 -18.27 -14.73 5.09
N VAL A 172 -18.52 -13.89 6.10
CA VAL A 172 -17.99 -14.12 7.46
C VAL A 172 -18.49 -15.43 8.10
N PRO A 173 -19.76 -15.86 7.92
CA PRO A 173 -20.22 -17.14 8.47
C PRO A 173 -19.45 -18.36 7.94
N GLU A 174 -18.95 -18.30 6.70
CA GLU A 174 -18.23 -19.41 6.05
C GLU A 174 -16.71 -19.36 6.31
N TYR A 175 -16.13 -18.17 6.36
CA TYR A 175 -14.67 -17.98 6.37
C TYR A 175 -14.12 -17.35 7.67
N GLY A 176 -14.97 -17.09 8.66
CA GLY A 176 -14.58 -16.54 9.96
C GLY A 176 -13.81 -15.22 9.86
N SER A 177 -12.73 -15.08 10.63
CA SER A 177 -11.89 -13.88 10.67
C SER A 177 -11.25 -13.52 9.31
N VAL A 178 -11.01 -14.50 8.43
CA VAL A 178 -10.52 -14.24 7.06
C VAL A 178 -11.60 -13.56 6.23
N GLY A 179 -12.87 -13.96 6.41
CA GLY A 179 -14.01 -13.34 5.76
C GLY A 179 -14.12 -11.84 6.07
N ILE A 180 -13.77 -11.43 7.29
CA ILE A 180 -13.71 -10.01 7.68
C ILE A 180 -12.63 -9.26 6.88
N VAL A 181 -11.44 -9.86 6.73
CA VAL A 181 -10.35 -9.28 5.93
C VAL A 181 -10.76 -9.16 4.46
N TRP A 182 -11.43 -10.17 3.90
CA TRP A 182 -11.91 -10.13 2.52
C TRP A 182 -12.99 -9.09 2.29
N ALA A 183 -13.98 -8.98 3.18
CA ALA A 183 -15.01 -7.95 3.08
C ALA A 183 -14.39 -6.54 3.10
N ASN A 184 -13.41 -6.30 3.97
CA ASN A 184 -12.66 -5.05 4.01
C ASN A 184 -11.78 -4.84 2.77
N SER A 185 -11.20 -5.91 2.21
CA SER A 185 -10.42 -5.87 0.98
C SER A 185 -11.28 -5.45 -0.21
N ILE A 186 -12.48 -6.03 -0.34
CA ILE A 186 -13.44 -5.68 -1.39
C ILE A 186 -13.87 -4.22 -1.26
N ASN A 187 -14.16 -3.76 -0.04
CA ASN A 187 -14.45 -2.36 0.25
C ASN A 187 -13.34 -1.41 -0.24
N LEU A 188 -12.08 -1.71 0.11
CA LEU A 188 -10.93 -0.91 -0.33
C LEU A 188 -10.73 -0.96 -1.85
N LEU A 189 -10.91 -2.13 -2.47
CA LEU A 189 -10.76 -2.30 -3.91
C LEU A 189 -11.77 -1.44 -4.68
N LEU A 190 -13.02 -1.42 -4.23
CA LEU A 190 -14.05 -0.55 -4.81
C LEU A 190 -13.66 0.92 -4.68
N ARG A 191 -13.20 1.34 -3.50
CA ARG A 191 -12.71 2.71 -3.28
C ARG A 191 -11.52 3.05 -4.18
N ILE A 192 -10.59 2.12 -4.42
CA ILE A 192 -9.50 2.29 -5.38
C ILE A 192 -10.05 2.49 -6.80
N ILE A 193 -10.96 1.63 -7.25
CA ILE A 193 -11.57 1.71 -8.58
C ILE A 193 -12.29 3.04 -8.76
N PHE A 194 -13.06 3.48 -7.75
CA PHE A 194 -13.76 4.76 -7.81
C PHE A 194 -12.82 5.96 -7.82
N SER A 195 -11.77 5.95 -7.00
CA SER A 195 -10.77 7.02 -7.00
C SER A 195 -10.02 7.07 -8.34
N ALA A 196 -9.63 5.92 -8.90
CA ALA A 196 -9.02 5.84 -10.21
C ALA A 196 -9.97 6.32 -11.33
N TYR A 197 -11.22 5.87 -11.31
CA TYR A 197 -12.26 6.32 -12.24
C TYR A 197 -12.46 7.83 -12.16
N PHE A 198 -12.54 8.38 -10.95
CA PHE A 198 -12.63 9.82 -10.75
C PHE A 198 -11.43 10.50 -11.37
N ILE A 199 -10.21 10.12 -11.02
CA ILE A 199 -8.97 10.73 -11.54
C ILE A 199 -8.92 10.71 -13.07
N VAL A 200 -9.33 9.61 -13.71
CA VAL A 200 -9.26 9.41 -15.17
C VAL A 200 -10.37 10.15 -15.92
N TYR A 201 -11.62 10.07 -15.45
CA TYR A 201 -12.79 10.51 -16.22
C TYR A 201 -13.45 11.79 -15.72
N ARG A 202 -13.25 12.14 -14.45
CA ARG A 202 -13.93 13.27 -13.79
C ARG A 202 -12.98 14.29 -13.17
N GLY A 203 -11.74 13.87 -12.89
CA GLY A 203 -10.70 14.68 -12.29
C GLY A 203 -10.47 15.89 -13.18
N VAL A 204 -10.28 17.04 -12.56
CA VAL A 204 -10.19 18.31 -13.29
C VAL A 204 -8.80 18.44 -13.91
N GLN A 205 -8.51 17.56 -14.86
CA GLN A 205 -7.34 17.60 -15.69
C GLN A 205 -7.48 18.80 -16.64
N PRO A 206 -6.52 19.73 -16.65
CA PRO A 206 -6.54 20.81 -17.62
C PRO A 206 -6.44 20.26 -19.05
N ARG A 207 -7.21 20.81 -19.99
CA ARG A 207 -7.15 20.40 -21.41
C ARG A 207 -5.75 20.62 -21.99
N GLY A 208 -5.22 19.63 -22.68
CA GLY A 208 -3.90 19.69 -23.31
C GLY A 208 -2.73 19.64 -22.32
N VAL A 209 -2.90 18.94 -21.19
CA VAL A 209 -1.76 18.46 -20.40
C VAL A 209 -1.14 17.28 -21.15
N ARG A 210 0.18 17.29 -21.28
CA ARG A 210 0.96 16.29 -22.01
C ARG A 210 0.91 14.89 -21.37
N ARG A 211 0.68 14.83 -20.05
CA ARG A 211 0.58 13.60 -19.26
C ARG A 211 -0.86 13.35 -18.81
N GLY A 212 -1.45 12.27 -19.32
CA GLY A 212 -2.81 11.84 -18.99
C GLY A 212 -2.96 11.37 -17.54
N ALA A 213 -4.17 11.44 -16.99
CA ALA A 213 -4.50 10.76 -15.73
C ALA A 213 -4.27 9.24 -15.80
N LEU A 214 -4.60 8.61 -16.94
CA LEU A 214 -4.34 7.19 -17.18
C LEU A 214 -2.83 6.87 -17.23
N GLU A 215 -2.04 7.72 -17.88
CA GLU A 215 -0.57 7.57 -17.93
C GLU A 215 0.03 7.72 -16.54
N THR A 216 -0.49 8.65 -15.73
CA THR A 216 -0.08 8.83 -14.32
C THR A 216 -0.28 7.53 -13.52
N LEU A 217 -1.44 6.88 -13.65
CA LEU A 217 -1.71 5.60 -12.99
C LEU A 217 -0.81 4.48 -13.54
N ARG A 218 -0.58 4.43 -14.85
CA ARG A 218 0.31 3.45 -15.47
C ARG A 218 1.76 3.59 -14.98
N ASP A 219 2.25 4.83 -14.89
CA ASP A 219 3.60 5.15 -14.41
C ASP A 219 3.77 4.93 -12.90
N SER A 220 2.66 4.70 -12.19
CA SER A 220 2.65 4.31 -10.78
C SER A 220 2.94 2.83 -10.58
N LEU A 221 2.81 1.99 -11.63
CA LEU A 221 3.02 0.56 -11.48
C LEU A 221 4.52 0.24 -11.37
N PRO A 222 4.92 -0.70 -10.49
CA PRO A 222 6.29 -1.19 -10.45
C PRO A 222 6.72 -1.80 -11.79
N HIS A 223 8.02 -1.72 -12.09
CA HIS A 223 8.58 -2.34 -13.30
C HIS A 223 8.29 -3.84 -13.34
N VAL A 224 8.03 -4.40 -14.52
CA VAL A 224 7.67 -5.82 -14.70
C VAL A 224 8.68 -6.78 -14.07
N ASN A 225 9.97 -6.46 -14.14
CA ASN A 225 11.04 -7.26 -13.50
C ASN A 225 10.95 -7.25 -11.97
N VAL A 226 10.52 -6.14 -11.36
CA VAL A 226 10.29 -6.06 -9.92
C VAL A 226 9.09 -6.93 -9.54
N VAL A 227 8.00 -6.85 -10.30
CA VAL A 227 6.81 -7.70 -10.09
C VAL A 227 7.16 -9.18 -10.25
N PHE A 228 7.91 -9.53 -11.29
CA PHE A 228 8.38 -10.90 -11.51
C PHE A 228 9.24 -11.40 -10.35
N CYS A 229 10.21 -10.60 -9.89
CA CYS A 229 11.06 -10.94 -8.75
C CYS A 229 10.24 -11.11 -7.46
N LEU A 230 9.26 -10.23 -7.20
CA LEU A 230 8.34 -10.33 -6.09
C LEU A 230 7.54 -11.65 -6.12
N VAL A 231 7.01 -12.03 -7.27
CA VAL A 231 6.24 -13.28 -7.42
C VAL A 231 7.13 -14.50 -7.20
N VAL A 232 8.29 -14.55 -7.85
CA VAL A 232 9.25 -15.66 -7.71
C VAL A 232 9.71 -15.78 -6.26
N ALA A 233 10.09 -14.68 -5.62
CA ALA A 233 10.49 -14.65 -4.22
C ALA A 233 9.39 -15.17 -3.28
N GLY A 234 8.13 -14.80 -3.53
CA GLY A 234 7.00 -15.27 -2.72
C GLY A 234 6.72 -16.77 -2.89
N ILE A 235 6.80 -17.28 -4.13
CA ILE A 235 6.70 -18.72 -4.40
C ILE A 235 7.86 -19.47 -3.73
N THR A 236 9.10 -19.00 -3.89
CA THR A 236 10.29 -19.62 -3.28
C THR A 236 10.19 -19.63 -1.75
N ALA A 237 9.80 -18.53 -1.12
CA ALA A 237 9.62 -18.46 0.32
C ALA A 237 8.51 -19.42 0.79
N THR A 238 7.40 -19.51 0.07
CA THR A 238 6.29 -20.40 0.43
C THR A 238 6.68 -21.88 0.31
N LEU A 239 7.37 -22.26 -0.76
CA LEU A 239 7.85 -23.64 -0.97
C LEU A 239 8.97 -24.04 0.00
N ALA A 240 9.74 -23.07 0.49
CA ALA A 240 10.78 -23.27 1.50
C ALA A 240 10.23 -23.41 2.92
N SER A 241 8.98 -23.01 3.15
CA SER A 241 8.35 -23.09 4.47
C SER A 241 8.27 -24.55 4.93
N PRO A 242 8.66 -24.87 6.18
CA PRO A 242 8.44 -26.19 6.75
C PRO A 242 6.96 -26.57 6.69
N GLY A 243 6.66 -27.81 6.31
CA GLY A 243 5.27 -28.30 6.27
C GLY A 243 4.62 -28.41 7.65
N ASN A 244 5.43 -28.63 8.70
CA ASN A 244 5.02 -28.58 10.10
C ASN A 244 5.82 -27.49 10.83
N LEU A 245 5.32 -26.25 10.81
CA LEU A 245 5.98 -25.09 11.42
C LEU A 245 6.13 -25.24 12.94
N GLU A 246 5.17 -25.84 13.64
CA GLU A 246 5.23 -25.98 15.10
C GLU A 246 6.22 -27.05 15.57
N GLY A 247 6.39 -28.12 14.78
CA GLY A 247 7.33 -29.21 15.06
C GLY A 247 8.71 -29.05 14.42
N ALA A 248 8.91 -28.00 13.62
CA ALA A 248 10.15 -27.80 12.88
C ALA A 248 11.32 -27.47 13.81
N GLY A 249 12.49 -28.04 13.50
CA GLY A 249 13.71 -27.82 14.26
C GLY A 249 14.24 -26.38 14.11
N LEU A 250 15.16 -25.97 15.00
CA LEU A 250 15.83 -24.66 14.89
C LEU A 250 16.55 -24.48 13.55
N TRP A 251 17.12 -25.57 13.01
CA TRP A 251 17.80 -25.55 11.71
C TRP A 251 16.85 -25.25 10.56
N GLU A 252 15.67 -25.87 10.54
CA GLU A 252 14.65 -25.66 9.50
C GLU A 252 14.13 -24.22 9.52
N HIS A 253 13.82 -23.70 10.70
CA HIS A 253 13.49 -22.28 10.90
C HIS A 253 14.62 -21.36 10.43
N GLY A 254 15.88 -21.69 10.77
CA GLY A 254 17.06 -20.94 10.35
C GLY A 254 17.24 -20.92 8.83
N THR A 255 17.04 -22.06 8.17
CA THR A 255 17.11 -22.15 6.70
C THR A 255 16.00 -21.35 6.02
N HIS A 256 14.77 -21.42 6.55
CA HIS A 256 13.63 -20.65 6.04
C HIS A 256 13.89 -19.14 6.15
N VAL A 257 14.35 -18.67 7.32
CA VAL A 257 14.74 -17.27 7.50
C VAL A 257 15.89 -16.88 6.56
N GLY A 258 16.89 -17.74 6.38
CA GLY A 258 17.99 -17.52 5.44
C GLY A 258 17.50 -17.32 4.00
N ILE A 259 16.56 -18.14 3.54
CA ILE A 259 15.93 -18.00 2.21
C ILE A 259 15.18 -16.67 2.12
N GLY A 260 14.45 -16.27 3.17
CA GLY A 260 13.78 -14.98 3.24
C GLY A 260 14.72 -13.80 3.10
N VAL A 261 15.88 -13.84 3.76
CA VAL A 261 16.92 -12.80 3.64
C VAL A 261 17.46 -12.73 2.21
N VAL A 262 17.76 -13.88 1.59
CA VAL A 262 18.25 -13.93 0.20
C VAL A 262 17.21 -13.37 -0.77
N CYS A 263 15.95 -13.79 -0.65
CA CYS A 263 14.84 -13.27 -1.44
C CYS A 263 14.64 -11.77 -1.24
N GLY A 264 14.68 -11.27 0.00
CA GLY A 264 14.58 -9.86 0.33
C GLY A 264 15.70 -9.03 -0.30
N VAL A 265 16.95 -9.49 -0.22
CA VAL A 265 18.10 -8.84 -0.87
C VAL A 265 17.95 -8.85 -2.39
N ALA A 266 17.49 -9.94 -2.99
CA ALA A 266 17.25 -10.02 -4.43
C ALA A 266 16.16 -9.04 -4.90
N ILE A 267 15.07 -8.89 -4.15
CA ILE A 267 14.03 -7.91 -4.44
C ILE A 267 14.59 -6.49 -4.34
N LEU A 268 15.29 -6.17 -3.25
CA LEU A 268 15.87 -4.83 -3.05
C LEU A 268 16.90 -4.49 -4.14
N ALA A 269 17.74 -5.45 -4.53
CA ALA A 269 18.67 -5.29 -5.64
C ALA A 269 17.91 -5.04 -6.96
N THR A 270 16.86 -5.81 -7.23
CA THR A 270 16.04 -5.64 -8.45
C THR A 270 15.39 -4.26 -8.49
N ILE A 271 14.83 -3.78 -7.37
CA ILE A 271 14.28 -2.43 -7.23
C ILE A 271 15.37 -1.40 -7.50
N TRP A 272 16.54 -1.54 -6.88
CA TRP A 272 17.65 -0.60 -7.03
C TRP A 272 18.12 -0.46 -8.47
N PHE A 273 18.19 -1.55 -9.24
CA PHE A 273 18.65 -1.51 -10.62
C PHE A 273 17.57 -1.03 -11.61
N HIS A 274 16.30 -1.41 -11.41
CA HIS A 274 15.23 -1.13 -12.37
C HIS A 274 14.46 0.16 -12.08
N ASP A 275 14.41 0.63 -10.82
CA ASP A 275 13.75 1.88 -10.47
C ASP A 275 14.76 3.03 -10.35
N ILE A 276 15.10 3.60 -11.52
CA ILE A 276 16.05 4.72 -11.63
C ILE A 276 15.57 5.93 -10.82
N THR A 277 14.27 6.23 -10.85
CA THR A 277 13.69 7.40 -10.17
C THR A 277 13.81 7.25 -8.65
N LEU A 278 13.45 6.09 -8.11
CA LEU A 278 13.57 5.83 -6.67
C LEU A 278 15.03 5.87 -6.22
N ARG A 279 15.93 5.30 -7.00
CA ARG A 279 17.37 5.33 -6.73
C ARG A 279 17.90 6.76 -6.66
N GLU A 280 17.54 7.61 -7.62
CA GLU A 280 18.00 9.01 -7.65
C GLU A 280 17.49 9.82 -6.47
N GLU A 281 16.24 9.62 -6.05
CA GLU A 281 15.66 10.29 -4.88
C GLU A 281 16.33 9.83 -3.58
N ILE A 282 16.57 8.53 -3.42
CA ILE A 282 17.30 8.01 -2.25
C ILE A 282 18.71 8.62 -2.21
N LEU A 283 19.40 8.69 -3.35
CA LEU A 283 20.73 9.28 -3.42
C LEU A 283 20.72 10.79 -3.16
N SER A 284 19.67 11.52 -3.53
CA SER A 284 19.54 12.96 -3.26
C SER A 284 19.35 13.23 -1.76
N VAL A 285 18.50 12.44 -1.11
CA VAL A 285 18.28 12.49 0.35
C VAL A 285 19.56 12.11 1.09
N LEU A 286 20.23 11.02 0.70
CA LEU A 286 21.49 10.60 1.29
C LEU A 286 22.56 11.66 1.18
N LYS A 287 22.72 12.32 0.02
CA LYS A 287 23.68 13.43 -0.17
C LYS A 287 23.37 14.64 0.72
N THR A 288 22.10 14.85 1.06
CA THR A 288 21.66 15.95 1.91
C THR A 288 21.92 15.65 3.39
N ILE A 289 21.81 14.39 3.80
CA ILE A 289 22.04 13.93 5.18
C ILE A 289 23.53 13.67 5.46
N LEU A 290 24.30 13.20 4.47
CA LEU A 290 25.71 12.90 4.62
C LEU A 290 26.53 14.20 4.78
N PRO A 291 27.32 14.34 5.87
CA PRO A 291 28.18 15.49 6.04
C PRO A 291 29.21 15.58 4.90
N SER A 292 29.48 16.80 4.45
CA SER A 292 30.37 17.19 3.34
C SER A 292 31.81 16.66 3.38
N ARG A 293 32.17 15.89 4.41
CA ARG A 293 33.47 15.20 4.53
C ARG A 293 33.52 13.87 3.76
N LEU A 294 32.40 13.19 3.54
CA LEU A 294 32.37 11.90 2.82
C LEU A 294 32.24 12.04 1.30
N THR A 295 31.68 13.15 0.80
CA THR A 295 31.59 13.44 -0.64
C THR A 295 32.96 13.60 -1.31
N ARG A 296 34.00 14.00 -0.55
CA ARG A 296 35.39 14.04 -1.04
C ARG A 296 35.98 12.67 -1.36
N LEU A 297 35.59 11.62 -0.65
CA LEU A 297 36.09 10.26 -0.88
C LEU A 297 35.46 9.59 -2.11
N TRP A 298 34.22 9.95 -2.45
CA TRP A 298 33.56 9.49 -3.68
C TRP A 298 33.99 10.26 -4.94
N GLY A 299 34.40 11.53 -4.80
CA GLY A 299 34.95 12.32 -5.91
C GLY A 299 36.33 11.87 -6.37
N SER A 300 37.14 11.30 -5.48
CA SER A 300 38.53 10.89 -5.77
C SER A 300 38.66 9.61 -6.61
N ARG A 301 37.58 8.84 -6.80
CA ARG A 301 37.63 7.57 -7.55
C ARG A 301 37.28 7.70 -9.04
N LYS A 302 37.00 8.91 -9.52
CA LYS A 302 36.78 9.23 -10.95
C LYS A 302 37.99 9.90 -11.62
N SER A 303 39.12 10.06 -10.92
CA SER A 303 40.32 10.74 -11.45
C SER A 303 41.61 9.91 -11.31
N SER A 304 41.53 8.59 -11.31
CA SER A 304 42.70 7.71 -11.43
C SER A 304 42.42 6.63 -12.46
#